data_AF-A0A966PUE5-F1
#
_entry.id   AF-A0A966PUE5-F1
#
_cell.length_a   1.000
_cell.length_b   1.000
_cell.length_c   1.000
_cell.angle_alpha   90.00
_cell.angle_beta   90.00
_cell.angle_gamma   90.00
#
_symmetry.space_group_name_H-M   'P 1'
#
loop_
_entity.id
_entity.type
_entity.pdbx_description
1 polymer ?
#
loop_
_entity_poly.entity_id
_entity_poly.type
_entity_poly.pdbx_seq_one_letter_code
_entity_poly.pdbx_strand_id
1 'polypeptide(L)'
;MATATYEAIKTYTAASNISTFTWSSIPNTYTDLVIVAYLKNTTGNNYECYTRFNNVSSGNSYTYVFVQNYNGTLQAGRNASINEIRQFKTSATRFSAHEMNIMQYKNTNVFKTTAGRSGDVTMTSVICGYGQFRSLSAITDITLVMEAGANIASGSRFDLYGIKAE
;
A
#
# COMPACT_ATOMS: atom_id res chain seq x y z
N MET A 1 7.83 -5.36 30.73
CA MET A 1 7.98 -6.09 29.47
C MET A 1 8.13 -5.07 28.37
N ALA A 2 9.08 -5.23 27.44
CA ALA A 2 9.14 -4.37 26.26
C ALA A 2 7.85 -4.61 25.45
N THR A 3 7.03 -3.59 25.29
CA THR A 3 5.83 -3.66 24.45
C THR A 3 6.29 -3.76 23.00
N ALA A 4 5.80 -4.74 22.25
CA ALA A 4 6.12 -4.85 20.84
C ALA A 4 5.57 -3.61 20.11
N THR A 5 6.45 -2.81 19.50
CA THR A 5 6.08 -1.62 18.72
C THR A 5 5.26 -1.98 17.48
N TYR A 6 5.41 -3.21 16.97
CA TYR A 6 4.65 -3.77 15.86
C TYR A 6 4.01 -5.09 16.26
N GLU A 7 2.68 -5.19 16.15
CA GLU A 7 1.91 -6.41 16.39
C GLU A 7 1.33 -6.91 15.07
N ALA A 8 1.60 -8.17 14.70
CA ALA A 8 1.08 -8.74 13.46
C ALA A 8 -0.44 -8.94 13.54
N ILE A 9 -1.18 -8.32 12.63
CA ILE A 9 -2.64 -8.47 12.51
C ILE A 9 -2.94 -9.64 11.57
N LYS A 10 -2.31 -9.68 10.39
CA LYS A 10 -2.52 -10.74 9.40
C LYS A 10 -1.35 -10.84 8.45
N THR A 11 -0.93 -12.07 8.17
CA THR A 11 0.05 -12.40 7.13
C THR A 11 -0.59 -13.34 6.10
N TYR A 12 -0.21 -13.17 4.84
CA TYR A 12 -0.73 -14.00 3.74
C TYR A 12 0.31 -14.14 2.63
N THR A 13 0.39 -15.33 2.04
CA THR A 13 1.18 -15.60 0.84
C THR A 13 0.26 -16.14 -0.25
N ALA A 14 0.30 -15.52 -1.43
CA ALA A 14 -0.54 -15.92 -2.55
C ALA A 14 -0.14 -17.31 -3.07
N ALA A 15 -1.02 -18.30 -2.93
CA ALA A 15 -0.80 -19.65 -3.45
C ALA A 15 -0.96 -19.74 -4.98
N SER A 16 -1.78 -18.85 -5.56
CA SER A 16 -2.03 -18.72 -6.99
C SER A 16 -1.98 -17.25 -7.40
N ASN A 17 -2.05 -16.99 -8.70
CA ASN A 17 -2.22 -15.62 -9.18
C ASN A 17 -3.60 -15.11 -8.76
N ILE A 18 -3.66 -13.88 -8.24
CA ILE A 18 -4.90 -13.22 -7.78
C ILE A 18 -4.94 -11.79 -8.31
N SER A 19 -6.12 -11.29 -8.68
CA SER A 19 -6.25 -9.90 -9.18
C SER A 19 -6.23 -8.86 -8.06
N THR A 20 -6.74 -9.24 -6.88
CA THR A 20 -6.84 -8.37 -5.70
C THR A 20 -6.56 -9.13 -4.42
N PHE A 21 -6.17 -8.39 -3.38
CA PHE A 21 -6.07 -8.90 -2.02
C PHE A 21 -6.67 -7.89 -1.04
N THR A 22 -7.49 -8.35 -0.10
CA THR A 22 -8.16 -7.48 0.87
C THR A 22 -7.90 -7.97 2.29
N TRP A 23 -7.41 -7.05 3.13
CA TRP A 23 -7.57 -7.17 4.57
C TRP A 23 -8.92 -6.58 4.94
N SER A 24 -9.80 -7.40 5.51
CA SER A 24 -11.10 -6.98 6.00
C SER A 24 -11.17 -7.04 7.52
N SER A 25 -12.12 -6.31 8.10
CA SER A 25 -12.40 -6.34 9.54
C SER A 25 -11.17 -6.03 10.41
N ILE A 26 -10.39 -5.01 10.00
CA ILE A 26 -9.18 -4.60 10.72
C ILE A 26 -9.56 -4.16 12.14
N PRO A 27 -8.96 -4.75 13.20
CA PRO A 27 -9.28 -4.41 14.58
C PRO A 27 -9.09 -2.93 14.85
N ASN A 28 -9.96 -2.33 15.67
CA ASN A 28 -9.92 -0.91 16.03
C ASN A 28 -9.12 -0.65 17.33
N THR A 29 -8.01 -1.37 17.51
CA THR A 29 -7.23 -1.39 18.77
C THR A 29 -5.88 -0.68 18.67
N TYR A 30 -5.43 -0.35 17.47
CA TYR A 30 -4.12 0.25 17.22
C TYR A 30 -4.27 1.77 17.04
N THR A 31 -3.17 2.53 17.04
CA THR A 31 -3.15 3.93 16.60
C THR A 31 -2.91 4.05 15.12
N ASP A 32 -1.97 3.26 14.62
CA ASP A 32 -1.45 3.31 13.26
C ASP A 32 -1.29 1.89 12.73
N LEU A 33 -1.23 1.77 11.41
CA LEU A 33 -1.02 0.50 10.73
C LEU A 33 0.23 0.57 9.86
N VAL A 34 0.87 -0.58 9.65
CA VAL A 34 1.96 -0.74 8.69
C VAL A 34 1.72 -1.94 7.81
N ILE A 35 1.78 -1.70 6.49
CA ILE A 35 1.79 -2.73 5.47
C ILE A 35 3.23 -3.01 5.09
N VAL A 36 3.60 -4.28 5.10
CA VAL A 36 4.84 -4.77 4.48
C VAL A 36 4.44 -5.80 3.44
N ALA A 37 4.85 -5.59 2.19
CA ALA A 37 4.50 -6.50 1.11
C ALA A 37 5.70 -6.78 0.20
N TYR A 38 5.74 -7.99 -0.34
CA TYR A 38 6.70 -8.42 -1.35
C TYR A 38 5.90 -8.89 -2.56
N LEU A 39 5.82 -8.07 -3.59
CA LEU A 39 4.88 -8.25 -4.69
C LEU A 39 5.59 -8.44 -6.01
N LYS A 40 5.05 -9.33 -6.84
CA LYS A 40 5.39 -9.49 -8.26
C LYS A 40 4.09 -9.48 -9.05
N ASN A 41 4.06 -8.82 -10.20
CA ASN A 41 2.91 -8.89 -11.11
C ASN A 41 3.12 -9.97 -12.19
N THR A 42 2.14 -10.22 -13.05
CA THR A 42 2.23 -11.26 -14.10
C THR A 42 2.47 -10.73 -15.51
N THR A 43 2.50 -9.42 -15.72
CA THR A 43 2.33 -8.82 -17.06
C THR A 43 3.53 -7.99 -17.50
N GLY A 44 3.91 -6.96 -16.75
CA GLY A 44 4.89 -5.96 -17.20
C GLY A 44 5.77 -5.39 -16.09
N ASN A 45 6.74 -4.56 -16.50
CA ASN A 45 7.58 -3.81 -15.57
C ASN A 45 6.98 -2.42 -15.29
N ASN A 46 7.28 -1.87 -14.11
CA ASN A 46 6.86 -0.53 -13.68
C ASN A 46 5.33 -0.37 -13.47
N TYR A 47 4.62 -1.49 -13.33
CA TYR A 47 3.19 -1.49 -12.98
C TYR A 47 3.01 -1.18 -11.50
N GLU A 48 1.92 -0.50 -11.17
CA GLU A 48 1.60 -0.14 -9.79
C GLU A 48 0.63 -1.13 -9.16
N CYS A 49 0.84 -1.41 -7.86
CA CYS A 49 -0.17 -1.98 -7.00
C CYS A 49 -0.83 -0.84 -6.21
N TYR A 50 -2.12 -0.66 -6.44
CA TYR A 50 -2.94 0.38 -5.88
C TYR A 50 -3.45 -0.02 -4.50
N THR A 51 -3.41 0.92 -3.57
CA THR A 51 -4.04 0.78 -2.26
C THR A 51 -5.35 1.55 -2.22
N ARG A 52 -6.43 0.89 -1.80
CA ARG A 52 -7.75 1.47 -1.56
C ARG A 52 -8.20 1.15 -0.13
N PHE A 53 -8.91 2.09 0.48
CA PHE A 53 -9.46 1.94 1.82
C PHE A 53 -10.98 1.84 1.75
N ASN A 54 -11.55 0.96 2.59
CA ASN A 54 -13.00 0.74 2.72
C ASN A 54 -13.71 0.50 1.38
N ASN A 55 -13.00 -0.12 0.42
CA ASN A 55 -13.44 -0.31 -0.96
C ASN A 55 -13.91 0.98 -1.69
N VAL A 56 -13.49 2.16 -1.21
CA VAL A 56 -13.75 3.43 -1.90
C VAL A 56 -12.88 3.49 -3.14
N SER A 57 -13.52 3.32 -4.31
CA SER A 57 -12.88 3.29 -5.63
C SER A 57 -13.39 4.37 -6.59
N SER A 58 -14.19 5.31 -6.09
CA SER A 58 -14.80 6.38 -6.88
C SER A 58 -14.89 7.67 -6.04
N GLY A 59 -15.25 8.79 -6.69
CA GLY A 59 -15.42 10.07 -5.99
C GLY A 59 -14.10 10.80 -5.69
N ASN A 60 -12.98 10.35 -6.24
CA ASN A 60 -11.67 10.95 -6.09
C ASN A 60 -11.24 11.14 -4.62
N SER A 61 -11.54 10.21 -3.73
CA SER A 61 -11.28 10.37 -2.29
C SER A 61 -9.79 10.35 -1.89
N TYR A 62 -8.85 10.41 -2.84
CA TYR A 62 -7.43 10.30 -2.56
C TYR A 62 -6.62 11.45 -3.18
N THR A 63 -5.53 11.79 -2.50
CA THR A 63 -4.43 12.58 -3.06
C THR A 63 -3.13 11.82 -2.90
N TYR A 64 -2.17 12.10 -3.77
CA TYR A 64 -0.87 11.43 -3.76
C TYR A 64 0.23 12.37 -4.23
N VAL A 65 1.36 12.40 -3.52
CA VAL A 65 2.59 13.10 -3.90
C VAL A 65 3.72 12.09 -3.88
N PHE A 66 4.59 12.12 -4.89
CA PHE A 66 5.67 11.15 -5.00
C PHE A 66 6.95 11.74 -5.56
N VAL A 67 8.04 11.05 -5.23
CA VAL A 67 9.33 11.14 -5.88
C VAL A 67 9.73 9.72 -6.25
N GLN A 68 10.18 9.52 -7.47
CA GLN A 68 10.61 8.20 -7.95
C GLN A 68 11.87 8.28 -8.80
N ASN A 69 12.63 7.20 -8.79
CA ASN A 69 13.63 6.91 -9.81
C ASN A 69 13.10 5.79 -10.70
N TYR A 70 13.27 5.94 -12.00
CA TYR A 70 13.06 4.85 -12.96
C TYR A 70 14.20 4.84 -13.98
N ASN A 71 14.97 3.75 -14.01
CA ASN A 71 16.13 3.59 -14.90
C ASN A 71 17.09 4.81 -14.85
N GLY A 72 17.40 5.31 -13.66
CA GLY A 72 18.31 6.44 -13.49
C GLY A 72 17.67 7.82 -13.72
N THR A 73 16.41 7.89 -14.16
CA THR A 73 15.67 9.16 -14.30
C THR A 73 14.93 9.48 -13.02
N LEU A 74 15.23 10.63 -12.41
CA LEU A 74 14.47 11.16 -11.29
C LEU A 74 13.19 11.84 -11.78
N GLN A 75 12.08 11.56 -11.11
CA GLN A 75 10.78 12.16 -11.39
C GLN A 75 10.09 12.51 -10.07
N ALA A 76 9.30 13.58 -10.08
CA ALA A 76 8.43 13.94 -8.97
C ALA A 76 7.08 14.39 -9.52
N GLY A 77 6.02 14.17 -8.75
CA GLY A 77 4.68 14.48 -9.19
C GLY A 77 3.66 14.54 -8.07
N ARG A 78 2.50 15.08 -8.40
CA ARG A 78 1.34 15.16 -7.51
C ARG A 78 0.06 14.89 -8.27
N ASN A 79 -0.79 14.07 -7.67
CA ASN A 79 -2.15 13.82 -8.09
C ASN A 79 -3.10 14.33 -7.00
N ALA A 80 -3.86 15.38 -7.31
CA ALA A 80 -4.73 16.06 -6.34
C ALA A 80 -6.12 15.41 -6.18
N SER A 81 -6.49 14.48 -7.06
CA SER A 81 -7.85 13.95 -7.16
C SER A 81 -7.84 12.61 -7.89
N ILE A 82 -7.63 11.52 -7.15
CA ILE A 82 -7.56 10.15 -7.69
C ILE A 82 -8.37 9.17 -6.83
N ASN A 83 -8.57 7.95 -7.34
CA ASN A 83 -9.41 6.92 -6.73
C ASN A 83 -8.62 5.85 -5.94
N GLU A 84 -7.30 6.02 -5.82
CA GLU A 84 -6.41 5.09 -5.15
C GLU A 84 -5.06 5.74 -4.79
N ILE A 85 -4.28 5.11 -3.91
CA ILE A 85 -2.90 5.49 -3.62
C ILE A 85 -1.94 4.59 -4.42
N ARG A 86 -0.97 5.20 -5.09
CA ARG A 86 -0.11 4.57 -6.11
C ARG A 86 1.35 4.40 -5.67
N GLN A 87 1.55 3.78 -4.51
CA GLN A 87 2.87 3.76 -3.84
C GLN A 87 3.70 2.49 -4.10
N PHE A 88 3.15 1.46 -4.74
CA PHE A 88 3.79 0.14 -4.85
C PHE A 88 4.19 -0.17 -6.29
N LYS A 89 5.48 -0.02 -6.64
CA LYS A 89 6.03 -0.36 -7.97
C LYS A 89 6.41 -1.83 -8.07
N THR A 90 5.93 -2.50 -9.11
CA THR A 90 6.06 -3.95 -9.29
C THR A 90 6.69 -4.31 -10.63
N SER A 91 7.22 -5.53 -10.72
CA SER A 91 7.78 -6.13 -11.93
C SER A 91 7.15 -7.49 -12.20
N ALA A 92 7.13 -7.90 -13.47
CA ALA A 92 6.77 -9.26 -13.86
C ALA A 92 7.88 -10.28 -13.62
N THR A 93 9.12 -9.81 -13.52
CA THR A 93 10.32 -10.66 -13.48
C THR A 93 10.91 -10.83 -12.09
N ARG A 94 10.54 -9.95 -11.15
CA ARG A 94 11.17 -9.84 -9.82
C ARG A 94 10.13 -9.46 -8.77
N PHE A 95 10.38 -9.88 -7.53
CA PHE A 95 9.66 -9.37 -6.38
C PHE A 95 10.21 -8.01 -5.98
N SER A 96 9.31 -7.06 -5.74
CA SER A 96 9.61 -5.74 -5.18
C SER A 96 9.20 -5.69 -3.71
N ALA A 97 9.97 -4.98 -2.90
CA ALA A 97 9.65 -4.75 -1.50
C ALA A 97 8.85 -3.46 -1.35
N HIS A 98 7.84 -3.50 -0.48
CA HIS A 98 6.90 -2.42 -0.26
C HIS A 98 6.67 -2.21 1.23
N GLU A 99 6.66 -0.95 1.66
CA GLU A 99 6.33 -0.55 3.01
C GLU A 99 5.40 0.67 2.95
N MET A 100 4.31 0.62 3.71
CA MET A 100 3.39 1.76 3.84
C MET A 100 2.91 1.88 5.27
N ASN A 101 3.16 3.04 5.87
CA ASN A 101 2.56 3.44 7.13
C ASN A 101 1.23 4.11 6.85
N ILE A 102 0.23 3.87 7.70
CA ILE A 102 -1.10 4.49 7.66
C ILE A 102 -1.35 5.11 9.04
N MET A 103 -1.34 6.45 9.10
CA MET A 103 -1.44 7.17 10.36
C MET A 103 -2.90 7.38 10.75
N GLN A 104 -3.19 7.24 12.05
CA GLN A 104 -4.48 7.60 12.65
C GLN A 104 -5.68 6.92 11.97
N TYR A 105 -5.51 5.64 11.56
CA TYR A 105 -6.46 4.93 10.68
C TYR A 105 -7.89 4.88 11.24
N LYS A 106 -8.03 4.87 12.58
CA LYS A 106 -9.32 4.85 13.26
C LYS A 106 -9.95 6.22 13.56
N ASN A 107 -9.17 7.28 13.46
CA ASN A 107 -9.61 8.60 13.89
C ASN A 107 -10.64 9.17 12.90
N THR A 108 -11.84 9.45 13.39
CA THR A 108 -12.94 9.93 12.53
C THR A 108 -13.01 11.45 12.38
N ASN A 109 -12.09 12.19 12.98
CA ASN A 109 -12.06 13.65 12.95
C ASN A 109 -11.03 14.21 11.95
N VAL A 110 -10.20 13.33 11.37
CA VAL A 110 -9.12 13.72 10.46
C VAL A 110 -9.12 12.88 9.19
N PHE A 111 -8.54 13.41 8.12
CA PHE A 111 -8.17 12.62 6.94
C PHE A 111 -6.92 11.78 7.24
N LYS A 112 -6.84 10.61 6.60
CA LYS A 112 -5.82 9.61 6.94
C LYS A 112 -4.66 9.80 6.00
N THR A 113 -3.47 9.92 6.56
CA THR A 113 -2.24 10.06 5.77
C THR A 113 -1.57 8.71 5.65
N THR A 114 -1.01 8.43 4.48
CA THR A 114 -0.10 7.31 4.26
C THR A 114 1.27 7.84 3.90
N ALA A 115 2.30 7.14 4.33
CA ALA A 115 3.68 7.40 3.97
C ALA A 115 4.27 6.06 3.56
N GLY A 116 4.76 5.97 2.33
CA GLY A 116 5.16 4.68 1.78
C GLY A 116 6.35 4.80 0.86
N ARG A 117 7.04 3.68 0.73
CA ARG A 117 8.14 3.47 -0.19
C ARG A 117 8.06 2.09 -0.79
N SER A 118 8.53 1.97 -2.03
CA SER A 118 8.79 0.67 -2.61
C SER A 118 9.96 0.71 -3.57
N GLY A 119 10.52 -0.46 -3.81
CA GLY A 119 11.56 -0.61 -4.82
C GLY A 119 11.85 -2.07 -5.14
N ASP A 120 12.47 -2.27 -6.29
CA ASP A 120 13.03 -3.57 -6.66
C ASP A 120 14.46 -3.73 -6.14
N VAL A 121 14.90 -4.99 -6.04
CA VAL A 121 16.25 -5.38 -5.58
C VAL A 121 17.38 -4.87 -6.47
N THR A 122 17.07 -4.40 -7.66
CA THR A 122 18.03 -3.86 -8.63
C THR A 122 18.06 -2.33 -8.66
N MET A 123 17.31 -1.68 -7.77
CA MET A 123 17.15 -0.23 -7.67
C MET A 123 16.73 0.42 -9.00
N THR A 124 16.13 -0.36 -9.90
CA THR A 124 15.74 0.10 -11.23
C THR A 124 14.47 0.94 -11.16
N SER A 125 13.59 0.60 -10.21
CA SER A 125 12.47 1.43 -9.80
C SER A 125 12.46 1.58 -8.28
N VAL A 126 12.47 2.82 -7.80
CA VAL A 126 12.22 3.17 -6.40
C VAL A 126 11.24 4.32 -6.38
N ILE A 127 10.21 4.23 -5.55
CA ILE A 127 9.26 5.31 -5.31
C ILE A 127 9.12 5.54 -3.82
N CYS A 128 9.02 6.80 -3.43
CA CYS A 128 8.56 7.20 -2.11
C CYS A 128 7.47 8.26 -2.30
N GLY A 129 6.53 8.30 -1.35
CA GLY A 129 5.50 9.31 -1.44
C GLY A 129 4.58 9.33 -0.24
N TYR A 130 3.64 10.26 -0.30
CA TYR A 130 2.61 10.45 0.70
C TYR A 130 1.24 10.39 0.04
N GLY A 131 0.34 9.60 0.59
CA GLY A 131 -1.06 9.54 0.19
C GLY A 131 -1.94 10.17 1.25
N GLN A 132 -3.11 10.67 0.85
CA GLN A 132 -4.15 11.07 1.79
C GLN A 132 -5.47 10.46 1.37
N PHE A 133 -6.13 9.77 2.29
CA PHE A 133 -7.52 9.36 2.17
C PHE A 133 -8.43 10.43 2.76
N ARG A 134 -9.09 11.16 1.87
CA ARG A 134 -9.97 12.31 2.14
C ARG A 134 -11.36 11.88 2.61
N SER A 135 -11.41 10.92 3.53
CA SER A 135 -12.63 10.49 4.19
C SER A 135 -12.45 10.56 5.71
N LEU A 136 -13.50 10.98 6.39
CA LEU A 136 -13.58 10.97 7.85
C LEU A 136 -13.90 9.57 8.40
N SER A 137 -14.28 8.58 7.57
CA SER A 137 -14.49 7.20 8.04
C SER A 137 -13.22 6.57 8.60
N ALA A 138 -13.30 5.80 9.69
CA ALA A 138 -12.24 4.90 10.11
C ALA A 138 -11.92 3.88 8.99
N ILE A 139 -10.67 3.47 8.84
CA ILE A 139 -10.27 2.44 7.88
C ILE A 139 -10.52 1.06 8.50
N THR A 140 -11.48 0.32 7.97
CA THR A 140 -11.82 -1.05 8.38
C THR A 140 -11.33 -2.10 7.40
N ASP A 141 -11.10 -1.68 6.16
CA ASP A 141 -10.69 -2.55 5.06
C ASP A 141 -9.59 -1.89 4.22
N ILE A 142 -8.61 -2.68 3.82
CA ILE A 142 -7.53 -2.27 2.93
C ILE A 142 -7.49 -3.25 1.76
N THR A 143 -7.64 -2.73 0.55
CA THR A 143 -7.62 -3.53 -0.68
C THR A 143 -6.42 -3.13 -1.54
N LEU A 144 -5.65 -4.14 -1.93
CA LEU A 144 -4.57 -4.05 -2.91
C LEU A 144 -5.06 -4.54 -4.26
N VAL A 145 -4.87 -3.73 -5.29
CA VAL A 145 -5.33 -4.01 -6.66
C VAL A 145 -4.19 -3.75 -7.63
N MET A 146 -3.94 -4.65 -8.57
CA MET A 146 -2.94 -4.41 -9.60
C MET A 146 -3.46 -3.49 -10.70
N GLU A 147 -2.56 -2.64 -11.21
CA GLU A 147 -2.81 -1.75 -12.33
C GLU A 147 -3.21 -2.50 -13.61
N ALA A 148 -4.07 -1.87 -14.41
CA ALA A 148 -4.44 -2.28 -15.77
C ALA A 148 -4.88 -3.76 -15.90
N GLY A 149 -5.53 -4.31 -14.87
CA GLY A 149 -6.05 -5.68 -14.87
C GLY A 149 -4.97 -6.77 -14.80
N ALA A 150 -3.71 -6.41 -14.48
CA ALA A 150 -2.69 -7.39 -14.18
C ALA A 150 -3.04 -8.23 -12.94
N ASN A 151 -2.39 -9.38 -12.77
CA ASN A 151 -2.53 -10.18 -11.55
C ASN A 151 -1.31 -10.01 -10.65
N ILE A 152 -1.56 -10.16 -9.35
CA ILE A 152 -0.54 -10.43 -8.35
C ILE A 152 -0.12 -11.87 -8.50
N ALA A 153 1.17 -12.10 -8.75
CA ALA A 153 1.72 -13.43 -8.98
C ALA A 153 1.75 -14.26 -7.70
N SER A 154 1.68 -15.57 -7.85
CA SER A 154 1.92 -16.52 -6.75
C SER A 154 3.29 -16.30 -6.10
N GLY A 155 3.36 -16.61 -4.81
CA GLY A 155 4.52 -16.33 -3.95
C GLY A 155 4.60 -14.90 -3.43
N SER A 156 3.74 -13.98 -3.89
CA SER A 156 3.67 -12.64 -3.31
C SER A 156 3.20 -12.71 -1.86
N ARG A 157 3.81 -11.90 -0.98
CA ARG A 157 3.55 -11.88 0.47
C ARG A 157 2.99 -10.54 0.91
N PHE A 158 2.03 -10.59 1.83
CA PHE A 158 1.31 -9.46 2.37
C PHE A 158 1.24 -9.58 3.90
N ASP A 159 1.82 -8.62 4.60
CA ASP A 159 1.80 -8.56 6.06
C ASP A 159 1.21 -7.22 6.50
N LEU A 160 0.28 -7.27 7.44
CA LEU A 160 -0.31 -6.11 8.10
C LEU A 160 0.03 -6.14 9.58
N TYR A 161 0.57 -5.04 10.08
CA TYR A 161 0.93 -4.83 11.47
C TYR A 161 0.18 -3.63 12.04
N GLY A 162 -0.14 -3.69 13.33
CA GLY A 162 -0.67 -2.58 14.11
C GLY A 162 0.38 -2.01 15.06
N ILE A 163 0.36 -0.69 15.25
CA ILE A 163 1.18 0.03 16.23
C ILE A 163 0.27 0.47 17.37
N LYS A 164 0.64 0.19 18.63
CA LYS A 164 -0.11 0.67 19.80
C LYS A 164 0.40 2.04 20.22
N ALA A 165 -0.50 2.90 20.71
CA ALA A 165 -0.10 4.00 21.57
C ALA A 165 0.41 3.39 22.87
N GLU A 166 1.63 3.76 23.26
CA GLU A 166 2.11 3.55 24.63
C GLU A 166 1.50 4.59 25.58
#